data_AF-A0A1V2PGE5-F1
#
_entry.id   AF-A0A1V2PGE5-F1
#
_cell.length_a   1.000
_cell.length_b   1.000
_cell.length_c   1.000
_cell.angle_alpha   90.00
_cell.angle_beta   90.00
_cell.angle_gamma   90.00
#
_symmetry.space_group_name_H-M   'P 1'
#
loop_
_entity.id
_entity.type
_entity.pdbx_description
1 polymer ?
#
loop_
_entity_poly.entity_id
_entity_poly.type
_entity_poly.pdbx_seq_one_letter_code
_entity_poly.pdbx_strand_id
1 'polypeptide(L)'
;MALCAAVSVVGIPSTASAGVFPAAQACSTAPYTAEVPLRYQDLWTYTFKATWCAEEARIVWAEVAVTHEEHSETCTWIGRLEEWTTRDPGTGAWTVFDMSEYSCRTGAGTAPKGWTPWAMVTVQPDGISIVKGKGYE
;
A
#
# COMPACT_ATOMS: atom_id res chain seq x y z
N MET A 1 -42.75 13.95 43.92
CA MET A 1 -42.80 13.20 42.65
C MET A 1 -41.41 13.22 42.06
N ALA A 2 -40.74 12.06 42.03
CA ALA A 2 -39.37 11.91 41.51
C ALA A 2 -39.43 11.19 40.16
N LEU A 3 -38.83 11.76 39.12
CA LEU A 3 -38.62 11.10 37.84
C LEU A 3 -37.14 10.68 37.73
N CYS A 4 -36.89 9.37 37.66
CA CYS A 4 -35.59 8.80 37.30
C CYS A 4 -35.36 8.92 35.79
N ALA A 5 -34.27 9.57 35.38
CA ALA A 5 -33.76 9.53 34.02
C ALA A 5 -32.74 8.40 33.90
N ALA A 6 -33.02 7.38 33.09
CA ALA A 6 -32.05 6.37 32.68
C ALA A 6 -31.53 6.74 31.29
N VAL A 7 -30.26 7.14 31.20
CA VAL A 7 -29.57 7.37 29.93
C VAL A 7 -28.82 6.10 29.57
N SER A 8 -29.31 5.36 28.59
CA SER A 8 -28.64 4.18 28.04
C SER A 8 -27.61 4.62 27.00
N VAL A 9 -26.32 4.45 27.32
CA VAL A 9 -25.22 4.61 26.35
C VAL A 9 -25.22 3.37 25.45
N VAL A 10 -25.74 3.51 24.24
CA VAL A 10 -25.62 2.47 23.20
C VAL A 10 -24.20 2.52 22.68
N GLY A 11 -23.40 1.50 23.04
CA GLY A 11 -22.08 1.29 22.47
C GLY A 11 -22.20 0.99 20.98
N ILE A 12 -21.61 1.86 20.15
CA ILE A 12 -21.54 1.64 18.71
C ILE A 12 -20.44 0.59 18.49
N PRO A 13 -20.73 -0.56 17.86
CA PRO A 13 -19.68 -1.49 17.46
C PRO A 13 -18.84 -0.84 16.37
N SER A 14 -17.54 -0.68 16.63
CA SER A 14 -16.56 -0.34 15.59
C SER A 14 -16.53 -1.48 14.57
N THR A 15 -17.21 -1.28 13.45
CA THR A 15 -17.06 -2.10 12.26
C THR A 15 -15.65 -1.90 11.72
N ALA A 16 -14.76 -2.84 12.03
CA ALA A 16 -13.55 -3.02 11.25
C ALA A 16 -13.99 -3.37 9.82
N SER A 17 -13.78 -2.47 8.88
CA SER A 17 -13.95 -2.76 7.47
C SER A 17 -12.89 -3.78 7.08
N ALA A 18 -13.27 -5.06 7.07
CA ALA A 18 -12.52 -6.06 6.32
C ALA A 18 -12.58 -5.62 4.85
N GLY A 19 -11.47 -5.09 4.35
CA GLY A 19 -11.33 -4.75 2.94
C GLY A 19 -11.70 -5.98 2.11
N VAL A 20 -12.69 -5.84 1.23
CA VAL A 20 -13.04 -6.87 0.27
C VAL A 20 -11.90 -6.89 -0.74
N PHE A 21 -10.92 -7.77 -0.55
CA PHE A 21 -9.89 -7.98 -1.54
C PHE A 21 -10.56 -8.59 -2.79
N PRO A 22 -10.38 -8.03 -3.99
CA PRO A 22 -10.81 -8.69 -5.20
C PRO A 22 -10.19 -10.09 -5.25
N ALA A 23 -10.96 -11.09 -5.68
CA ALA A 23 -10.42 -12.42 -5.90
C ALA A 23 -9.21 -12.31 -6.84
N ALA A 24 -8.10 -12.96 -6.46
CA ALA A 24 -6.88 -12.97 -7.27
C ALA A 24 -7.23 -13.30 -8.72
N GLN A 25 -6.74 -12.50 -9.67
CA GLN A 25 -6.98 -12.74 -11.09
C GLN A 25 -6.49 -14.14 -11.47
N ALA A 26 -7.31 -14.86 -12.23
CA ALA A 26 -6.97 -16.23 -12.64
C ALA A 26 -5.62 -16.25 -13.37
N CYS A 27 -4.77 -17.20 -13.00
CA CYS A 27 -3.48 -17.48 -13.60
C CYS A 27 -3.35 -19.00 -13.71
N SER A 28 -2.92 -19.50 -14.86
CA SER A 28 -2.65 -20.94 -15.03
C SER A 28 -1.44 -21.42 -14.23
N THR A 29 -0.57 -20.49 -13.80
CA THR A 29 0.61 -20.75 -12.96
C THR A 29 0.51 -20.01 -11.61
N ALA A 30 1.43 -20.30 -10.69
CA ALA A 30 1.54 -19.50 -9.47
C ALA A 30 2.08 -18.10 -9.84
N PRO A 31 1.44 -17.01 -9.40
CA PRO A 31 1.95 -15.66 -9.65
C PRO A 31 3.32 -15.43 -9.01
N TYR A 32 4.12 -14.58 -9.64
CA TYR A 32 5.35 -14.04 -9.07
C TYR A 32 5.04 -12.88 -8.14
N THR A 33 5.96 -12.59 -7.22
CA THR A 33 5.82 -11.49 -6.26
C THR A 33 7.16 -10.81 -6.01
N ALA A 34 7.14 -9.48 -5.90
CA ALA A 34 8.26 -8.67 -5.46
C ALA A 34 7.77 -7.69 -4.38
N GLU A 35 8.49 -7.62 -3.27
CA GLU A 35 8.16 -6.73 -2.14
C GLU A 35 9.25 -5.69 -1.95
N VAL A 36 8.82 -4.47 -1.61
CA VAL A 36 9.68 -3.31 -1.40
C VAL A 36 9.33 -2.72 -0.04
N PRO A 37 10.00 -3.18 1.04
CA PRO A 37 9.79 -2.62 2.36
C PRO A 37 10.46 -1.26 2.44
N LEU A 38 9.67 -0.24 2.76
CA LEU A 38 10.09 1.13 3.03
C LEU A 38 9.72 1.48 4.47
N ARG A 39 10.52 2.33 5.08
CA ARG A 39 10.28 2.84 6.43
C ARG A 39 10.84 4.24 6.52
N TYR A 40 10.43 4.97 7.54
CA TYR A 40 11.10 6.19 7.97
C TYR A 40 11.27 6.17 9.48
N GLN A 41 12.53 5.96 9.90
CA GLN A 41 12.88 5.76 11.31
C GLN A 41 11.93 4.76 11.97
N ASP A 42 11.44 5.07 13.18
CA ASP A 42 10.42 4.31 13.92
C ASP A 42 9.04 5.01 13.87
N LEU A 43 8.77 5.78 12.81
CA LEU A 43 7.51 6.52 12.70
C LEU A 43 6.45 5.74 11.93
N TRP A 44 6.85 5.12 10.82
CA TRP A 44 5.98 4.31 9.99
C TRP A 44 6.76 3.31 9.15
N THR A 45 6.08 2.24 8.78
CA THR A 45 6.49 1.30 7.74
C THR A 45 5.45 1.25 6.63
N TYR A 46 5.94 0.95 5.43
CA TYR A 46 5.19 0.88 4.20
C TYR A 46 5.76 -0.27 3.38
N THR A 47 4.96 -1.24 2.98
CA THR A 47 5.40 -2.31 2.09
C THR A 47 4.61 -2.26 0.82
N PHE A 48 5.30 -1.96 -0.28
CA PHE A 48 4.77 -2.12 -1.62
C PHE A 48 4.98 -3.57 -2.06
N LYS A 49 3.96 -4.14 -2.68
CA LYS A 49 3.97 -5.49 -3.22
C LYS A 49 3.48 -5.47 -4.66
N ALA A 50 4.33 -5.89 -5.59
CA ALA A 50 3.95 -6.20 -6.96
C ALA A 50 3.69 -7.69 -7.08
N THR A 51 2.52 -8.07 -7.56
CA THR A 51 2.18 -9.46 -7.91
C THR A 51 1.86 -9.52 -9.39
N TRP A 52 2.39 -10.50 -10.12
CA TRP A 52 2.10 -10.64 -11.55
C TRP A 52 2.06 -12.09 -12.00
N CYS A 53 1.29 -12.33 -13.05
CA CYS A 53 1.20 -13.62 -13.71
C CYS A 53 1.71 -13.51 -15.14
N ALA A 54 2.41 -14.54 -15.59
CA ALA A 54 2.81 -14.69 -16.97
C ALA A 54 2.40 -16.06 -17.53
N GLU A 55 1.94 -16.04 -18.78
CA GLU A 55 1.54 -17.21 -19.55
C GLU A 55 2.19 -17.10 -20.93
N GLU A 56 2.71 -18.21 -21.46
CA GLU A 56 3.34 -18.25 -22.79
C GLU A 56 4.39 -17.14 -23.01
N ALA A 57 5.23 -16.90 -21.99
CA ALA A 57 6.24 -15.84 -21.96
C ALA A 57 5.69 -14.41 -22.09
N ARG A 58 4.44 -14.17 -21.69
CA ARG A 58 3.79 -12.86 -21.66
C ARG A 58 3.13 -12.61 -20.33
N ILE A 59 3.33 -11.43 -19.77
CA ILE A 59 2.56 -10.99 -18.58
C ILE A 59 1.09 -10.78 -18.99
N VAL A 60 0.17 -11.46 -18.31
CA VAL A 60 -1.27 -11.38 -18.56
C VAL A 60 -1.95 -10.39 -17.62
N TRP A 61 -1.46 -10.27 -16.38
CA TRP A 61 -1.86 -9.27 -15.40
C TRP A 61 -0.72 -8.96 -14.44
N ALA A 62 -0.75 -7.76 -13.87
CA ALA A 62 0.07 -7.34 -12.75
C ALA A 62 -0.77 -6.41 -11.87
N GLU A 63 -0.62 -6.53 -10.56
CA GLU A 63 -1.32 -5.73 -9.57
C GLU A 63 -0.35 -5.23 -8.51
N VAL A 64 -0.78 -4.17 -7.83
CA VAL A 64 -0.07 -3.60 -6.69
C VAL A 64 -0.93 -3.74 -5.44
N ALA A 65 -0.30 -4.18 -4.36
CA ALA A 65 -0.83 -4.08 -3.02
C ALA A 65 0.12 -3.24 -2.15
N VAL A 66 -0.48 -2.48 -1.23
CA VAL A 66 0.26 -1.70 -0.23
C VAL A 66 -0.22 -2.13 1.14
N THR A 67 0.71 -2.34 2.05
CA THR A 67 0.44 -2.41 3.48
C THR A 67 1.20 -1.29 4.18
N HIS A 68 0.60 -0.72 5.21
CA HIS A 68 1.24 0.32 6.01
C HIS A 68 1.01 0.06 7.49
N GLU A 69 1.91 0.58 8.30
CA GLU A 69 1.76 0.61 9.75
C GLU A 69 2.38 1.89 10.30
N GLU A 70 1.61 2.60 11.12
CA GLU A 70 2.06 3.75 11.89
C GLU A 70 2.54 3.27 13.25
N HIS A 71 3.82 3.50 13.55
CA HIS A 71 4.43 3.17 14.84
C HIS A 71 4.45 4.35 15.81
N SER A 72 4.05 5.55 15.34
CA SER A 72 3.94 6.78 16.12
C SER A 72 2.57 7.43 15.97
N GLU A 73 1.99 7.89 17.08
CA GLU A 73 0.76 8.69 17.10
C GLU A 73 0.91 10.07 16.43
N THR A 74 2.15 10.51 16.17
CA THR A 74 2.42 11.77 15.48
C THR A 74 2.29 11.66 13.96
N CYS A 75 2.15 10.45 13.43
CA CYS A 75 2.06 10.17 12.01
C CYS A 75 0.70 9.57 11.64
N THR A 76 0.24 9.85 10.43
CA THR A 76 -0.99 9.30 9.88
C THR A 76 -0.81 9.08 8.39
N TRP A 77 -1.15 7.90 7.90
CA TRP A 77 -1.27 7.63 6.48
C TRP A 77 -2.47 8.41 5.91
N ILE A 78 -2.19 9.25 4.93
CA ILE A 78 -3.19 10.12 4.28
C ILE A 78 -3.87 9.38 3.14
N GLY A 79 -3.14 8.53 2.43
CA GLY A 79 -3.66 7.75 1.32
C GLY A 79 -2.62 7.49 0.23
N ARG A 80 -3.08 6.86 -0.85
CA ARG A 80 -2.33 6.73 -2.10
C ARG A 80 -2.49 8.01 -2.91
N LEU A 81 -1.37 8.62 -3.30
CA LEU A 81 -1.34 9.82 -4.14
C LEU A 81 -1.37 9.47 -5.63
N GLU A 82 -0.63 8.43 -6.02
CA GLU A 82 -0.49 8.04 -7.40
C GLU A 82 -0.29 6.53 -7.52
N GLU A 83 -0.97 5.94 -8.50
CA GLU A 83 -0.86 4.53 -8.84
C GLU A 83 -0.96 4.40 -10.37
N TRP A 84 -0.05 3.65 -10.97
CA TRP A 84 -0.16 3.30 -12.38
C TRP A 84 0.55 2.00 -12.73
N THR A 85 0.16 1.46 -13.88
CA THR A 85 0.78 0.30 -14.51
C THR A 85 1.02 0.60 -15.98
N THR A 86 2.26 0.46 -16.43
CA THR A 86 2.67 0.71 -17.82
C THR A 86 3.27 -0.55 -18.43
N ARG A 87 2.98 -0.83 -19.70
CA ARG A 87 3.53 -1.97 -20.44
C ARG A 87 4.55 -1.48 -21.46
N ASP A 88 5.70 -2.15 -21.55
CA ASP A 88 6.68 -1.93 -22.61
C ASP A 88 6.43 -2.93 -23.76
N PRO A 89 5.98 -2.47 -24.93
CA PRO A 89 5.71 -3.35 -26.07
C PRO A 89 6.96 -3.96 -26.70
N GLY A 90 8.16 -3.37 -26.48
CA GLY A 90 9.41 -3.86 -27.05
C GLY A 90 10.01 -5.03 -26.28
N THR A 91 9.84 -5.05 -24.96
CA THR A 91 10.42 -6.07 -24.07
C THR A 91 9.38 -7.03 -23.50
N GLY A 92 8.10 -6.66 -23.52
CA GLY A 92 7.03 -7.39 -22.83
C GLY A 92 7.02 -7.17 -21.31
N ALA A 93 7.94 -6.34 -20.78
CA ALA A 93 8.01 -6.00 -19.37
C ALA A 93 6.86 -5.06 -18.97
N TRP A 94 6.45 -5.16 -17.71
CA TRP A 94 5.48 -4.22 -17.12
C TRP A 94 6.17 -3.45 -16.01
N THR A 95 5.85 -2.17 -15.86
CA THR A 95 6.27 -1.36 -14.72
C THR A 95 5.04 -0.97 -13.93
N VAL A 96 5.06 -1.30 -12.64
CA VAL A 96 4.03 -0.94 -11.67
C VAL A 96 4.60 0.07 -10.68
N PHE A 97 3.77 1.01 -10.25
CA PHE A 97 4.17 2.12 -9.39
C PHE A 97 3.10 2.42 -8.35
N ASP A 98 3.56 2.76 -7.15
CA ASP A 98 2.76 3.41 -6.13
C ASP A 98 3.53 4.55 -5.48
N MET A 99 2.81 5.62 -5.16
CA MET A 99 3.24 6.65 -4.24
C MET A 99 2.12 6.92 -3.25
N SER A 100 2.45 6.90 -1.97
CA SER A 100 1.54 7.21 -0.87
C SER A 100 2.00 8.44 -0.10
N GLU A 101 1.15 8.98 0.77
CA GLU A 101 1.49 10.10 1.66
C GLU A 101 1.26 9.74 3.13
N TYR A 102 2.21 10.15 3.96
CA TYR A 102 2.07 10.26 5.40
C TYR A 102 2.17 11.73 5.81
N SER A 103 1.39 12.12 6.81
CA SER A 103 1.53 13.40 7.48
C SER A 103 2.04 13.17 8.90
N CYS A 104 3.21 13.72 9.22
CA CYS A 104 3.87 13.51 10.50
C CYS A 104 4.17 14.84 11.20
N ARG A 105 3.79 14.97 12.48
CA ARG A 105 4.25 16.08 13.34
C ARG A 105 5.63 15.77 13.89
N THR A 106 6.54 16.74 13.78
CA THR A 106 7.96 16.59 14.18
C THR A 106 8.30 17.26 15.51
N GLY A 107 7.28 17.69 16.27
CA GLY A 107 7.43 18.33 17.58
C GLY A 107 6.10 18.90 18.09
N ALA A 108 6.07 19.30 19.36
CA ALA A 108 4.90 19.93 19.96
C ALA A 108 4.61 21.28 19.28
N GLY A 109 3.42 21.43 18.70
CA GLY A 109 3.01 22.65 18.00
C GLY A 109 3.58 22.83 16.59
N THR A 110 4.35 21.86 16.08
CA THR A 110 4.88 21.92 14.71
C THR A 110 3.80 21.52 13.71
N ALA A 111 3.73 22.26 12.60
CA ALA A 111 2.87 21.88 11.48
C ALA A 111 3.26 20.47 10.96
N PRO A 112 2.29 19.64 10.54
CA PRO A 112 2.61 18.35 9.96
C PRO A 112 3.48 18.49 8.71
N LYS A 113 4.50 17.64 8.59
CA LYS A 113 5.34 17.49 7.40
C LYS A 113 4.85 16.27 6.59
N GLY A 114 4.65 16.47 5.29
CA GLY A 114 4.33 15.39 4.36
C GLY A 114 5.56 14.54 4.01
N TRP A 115 5.37 13.22 4.01
CA TRP A 115 6.35 12.24 3.57
C TRP A 115 5.71 11.36 2.51
N THR A 116 6.38 11.24 1.35
CA THR A 116 5.83 10.52 0.20
C THR A 116 6.68 9.30 -0.15
N PRO A 117 6.50 8.15 0.53
CA PRO A 117 7.13 6.92 0.10
C PRO A 117 6.59 6.53 -1.28
N TRP A 118 7.50 6.04 -2.13
CA TRP A 118 7.13 5.49 -3.42
C TRP A 118 7.98 4.27 -3.76
N ALA A 119 7.40 3.37 -4.53
CA ALA A 119 8.07 2.21 -5.09
C ALA A 119 7.67 2.01 -6.55
N MET A 120 8.62 1.52 -7.33
CA MET A 120 8.47 1.17 -8.72
C MET A 120 9.10 -0.19 -8.94
N VAL A 121 8.37 -1.11 -9.57
CA VAL A 121 8.89 -2.43 -9.92
C VAL A 121 8.66 -2.67 -11.39
N THR A 122 9.74 -2.91 -12.13
CA THR A 122 9.68 -3.43 -13.49
C THR A 122 9.77 -4.94 -13.43
N VAL A 123 8.78 -5.64 -13.97
CA VAL A 123 8.63 -7.10 -13.93
C VAL A 123 8.72 -7.69 -15.34
N GLN A 124 9.33 -8.88 -15.43
CA GLN A 124 9.47 -9.65 -16.66
C GLN A 124 8.60 -10.92 -16.63
N PRO A 125 8.23 -11.47 -17.80
CA PRO A 125 7.44 -12.71 -17.88
C PRO A 125 8.10 -13.94 -17.24
N ASP A 126 9.42 -13.93 -17.10
CA ASP A 126 10.21 -15.02 -16.50
C ASP A 126 10.33 -14.94 -14.97
N GLY A 127 9.68 -13.95 -14.35
CA GLY A 127 9.71 -13.74 -12.90
C GLY A 127 10.85 -12.84 -12.42
N ILE A 128 11.73 -12.34 -13.30
CA ILE A 128 12.74 -11.36 -12.92
C ILE A 128 12.08 -10.01 -12.65
N SER A 129 12.54 -9.32 -11.60
CA SER A 129 12.10 -7.97 -11.27
C SER A 129 13.26 -7.02 -10.99
N ILE A 130 13.05 -5.74 -11.32
CA ILE A 130 13.95 -4.64 -10.98
C ILE A 130 13.18 -3.70 -10.07
N VAL A 131 13.69 -3.52 -8.86
CA VAL A 131 13.07 -2.72 -7.82
C VAL A 131 13.75 -1.35 -7.72
N LYS A 132 12.94 -0.30 -7.64
CA LYS A 132 13.34 1.04 -7.21
C LYS A 132 12.36 1.52 -6.15
N GLY A 133 12.84 2.22 -5.15
CA GLY A 133 11.96 2.80 -4.15
C GLY A 133 12.67 3.87 -3.35
N LYS A 134 11.86 4.66 -2.65
CA LYS A 134 12.33 5.68 -1.72
C LYS A 134 11.48 5.63 -0.46
N GLY A 135 12.01 4.95 0.54
CA GLY A 135 11.72 5.24 1.95
C GLY A 135 12.73 6.29 2.37
N TYR A 136 12.31 7.30 3.12
CA TYR A 136 13.27 8.23 3.67
C TYR A 136 14.04 7.44 4.75
N GLU A 137 15.36 7.32 4.64
CA GLU A 137 16.18 6.63 5.65
C GLU A 137 16.27 7.44 6.96
#